data_AF-A0A5S9M6V7-F1
#
_entry.id   AF-A0A5S9M6V7-F1
#
_cell.length_a   1.000
_cell.length_b   1.000
_cell.length_c   1.000
_cell.angle_alpha   90.00
_cell.angle_beta   90.00
_cell.angle_gamma   90.00
#
_symmetry.space_group_name_H-M   'P 1'
#
loop_
_entity.id
_entity.type
_entity.pdbx_description
1 polymer ?
#
loop_
_entity_poly.entity_id
_entity_poly.type
_entity_poly.pdbx_seq_one_letter_code
_entity_poly.pdbx_strand_id
1 'polypeptide(L)'
;MQKGLIHGTTHLCVGQEASAVGSIAVLEDKDKIVSTHRGHGHCIAKGAEVNKMMAELFGRETGYCKGKGGSMHIADLEKGNLGANGIVGGGIPLATGAALTSKMKQEGFVVLCFFGDGATK
;
A
#
# COMPACT_ATOMS: atom_id res chain seq x y z
N MET A 1 -3.47 9.81 -26.40
CA MET A 1 -3.19 8.36 -26.39
C MET A 1 -2.18 8.05 -25.30
N GLN A 2 -2.42 6.99 -24.53
CA GLN A 2 -1.46 6.52 -23.53
C GLN A 2 -0.29 5.83 -24.26
N LYS A 3 0.95 6.10 -23.86
CA LYS A 3 2.17 5.60 -24.55
C LYS A 3 2.41 4.08 -24.41
N GLY A 4 1.53 3.35 -23.72
CA GLY A 4 1.61 1.88 -23.56
C GLY A 4 2.81 1.39 -22.76
N LEU A 5 3.48 2.26 -22.00
CA LEU A 5 4.74 1.94 -21.32
C LEU A 5 4.55 1.27 -19.95
N ILE A 6 3.37 1.39 -19.36
CA ILE A 6 2.99 0.76 -18.09
C ILE A 6 2.09 -0.42 -18.43
N HIS A 7 2.44 -1.60 -17.92
CA HIS A 7 1.69 -2.82 -18.18
C HIS A 7 0.49 -2.91 -17.24
N GLY A 8 -0.68 -3.26 -17.79
CA GLY A 8 -1.92 -3.41 -17.04
C GLY A 8 -2.60 -2.08 -16.67
N THR A 9 -3.58 -2.16 -15.79
CA THR A 9 -4.43 -1.01 -15.42
C THR A 9 -3.88 -0.28 -14.20
N THR A 10 -3.73 1.04 -14.32
CA THR A 10 -3.41 1.91 -13.18
C THR A 10 -4.69 2.35 -12.48
N HIS A 11 -4.80 2.06 -11.18
CA HIS A 11 -5.92 2.48 -10.36
C HIS A 11 -5.54 3.74 -9.59
N LEU A 12 -6.08 4.87 -10.03
CA LEU A 12 -5.80 6.16 -9.45
C LEU A 12 -6.64 6.38 -8.17
N CYS A 13 -6.04 7.10 -7.22
CA CYS A 13 -6.69 7.56 -5.98
C CYS A 13 -7.14 9.03 -6.08
N VAL A 14 -7.51 9.48 -7.28
CA VAL A 14 -7.98 10.86 -7.50
C VAL A 14 -9.23 11.10 -6.65
N GLY A 15 -9.22 12.15 -5.83
CA GLY A 15 -10.27 12.49 -4.87
C GLY A 15 -10.22 11.72 -3.55
N GLN A 16 -9.20 10.86 -3.33
CA GLN A 16 -8.99 10.09 -2.10
C GLN A 16 -7.65 10.41 -1.41
N GLU A 17 -6.93 11.42 -1.89
CA GLU A 17 -5.60 11.79 -1.43
C GLU A 17 -5.61 12.20 0.04
N ALA A 18 -6.63 12.94 0.46
CA ALA A 18 -6.79 13.38 1.85
C ALA A 18 -7.00 12.21 2.83
N SER A 19 -7.71 11.16 2.41
CA SER A 19 -7.91 9.96 3.25
C SER A 19 -6.58 9.26 3.53
N ALA A 20 -5.72 9.16 2.52
CA ALA A 20 -4.39 8.59 2.66
C ALA A 20 -3.51 9.43 3.60
N VAL A 21 -3.32 10.72 3.27
CA VAL A 21 -2.40 11.59 3.99
C VAL A 21 -2.88 11.86 5.42
N GLY A 22 -4.17 12.16 5.60
CA GLY A 22 -4.72 12.48 6.92
C GLY A 22 -4.65 11.30 7.89
N SER A 23 -4.93 10.08 7.41
CA SER A 23 -4.88 8.89 8.26
C SER A 23 -3.45 8.44 8.57
N ILE A 24 -2.51 8.62 7.63
CA ILE A 24 -1.11 8.19 7.82
C ILE A 24 -0.30 9.22 8.62
N ALA A 25 -0.66 10.51 8.56
CA ALA A 25 0.08 11.59 9.26
C ALA A 25 0.12 11.43 10.78
N VAL A 26 -0.78 10.64 11.37
CA VAL A 26 -0.84 10.37 12.81
C VAL A 26 -0.15 9.07 13.22
N LEU A 27 0.38 8.31 12.26
CA LEU A 27 1.10 7.06 12.51
C LEU A 27 2.56 7.31 12.85
N GLU A 28 3.11 6.47 13.72
CA GLU A 28 4.55 6.39 13.96
C GLU A 28 5.24 5.58 12.86
N ASP A 29 6.57 5.70 12.74
CA ASP A 29 7.35 4.96 11.73
C ASP A 29 7.20 3.43 11.87
N LYS A 30 7.09 2.94 13.11
CA LYS A 30 6.89 1.51 13.41
C LYS A 30 5.51 0.99 13.00
N ASP A 31 4.52 1.88 12.84
CA ASP A 31 3.16 1.50 12.52
C ASP A 31 3.05 1.06 11.07
N LYS A 32 2.17 0.08 10.85
CA LYS A 32 2.06 -0.61 9.57
C LYS A 32 0.77 -0.23 8.88
N ILE A 33 0.79 -0.30 7.56
CA ILE A 33 -0.40 -0.11 6.74
C ILE A 33 -0.63 -1.33 5.84
N VAL A 34 -1.90 -1.60 5.57
CA VAL A 34 -2.32 -2.45 4.46
C VAL A 34 -3.16 -1.62 3.51
N SER A 35 -2.84 -1.68 2.22
CA SER A 35 -3.43 -0.82 1.20
C SER A 35 -4.35 -1.57 0.25
N THR A 36 -5.22 -0.84 -0.45
CA THR A 36 -6.04 -1.33 -1.56
C THR A 36 -5.31 -1.22 -2.90
N HIS A 37 -5.97 -1.67 -3.98
CA HIS A 37 -5.53 -1.48 -5.36
C HIS A 37 -5.37 0.00 -5.77
N ARG A 38 -6.01 0.95 -5.06
CA ARG A 38 -5.83 2.41 -5.25
C ARG A 38 -4.70 2.95 -4.35
N GLY A 39 -3.65 2.16 -4.19
CA GLY A 39 -2.71 2.30 -3.08
C GLY A 39 -1.59 3.33 -3.22
N HIS A 40 -1.40 3.94 -4.39
CA HIS A 40 -0.26 4.82 -4.64
C HIS A 40 -0.19 6.00 -3.66
N GLY A 41 -1.35 6.61 -3.34
CA GLY A 41 -1.43 7.67 -2.34
C GLY A 41 -1.01 7.20 -0.94
N HIS A 42 -1.39 5.99 -0.54
CA HIS A 42 -0.96 5.40 0.74
C HIS A 42 0.55 5.14 0.76
N CYS A 43 1.11 4.63 -0.35
CA CYS A 43 2.55 4.38 -0.46
C CYS A 43 3.34 5.67 -0.29
N ILE A 44 2.97 6.72 -1.03
CA ILE A 44 3.63 8.04 -0.94
C ILE A 44 3.48 8.62 0.46
N ALA A 45 2.26 8.59 1.03
CA ALA A 45 2.00 9.13 2.36
C ALA A 45 2.79 8.40 3.46
N LYS A 46 3.07 7.09 3.30
CA LYS A 46 3.92 6.32 4.21
C LYS A 46 5.43 6.46 3.93
N GLY A 47 5.80 7.35 3.00
CA GLY A 47 7.19 7.71 2.74
C GLY A 47 7.88 6.89 1.64
N ALA A 48 7.12 6.28 0.74
CA ALA A 48 7.69 5.58 -0.41
C ALA A 48 8.42 6.54 -1.37
N GLU A 49 9.56 6.11 -1.88
CA GLU A 49 10.33 6.80 -2.90
C GLU A 49 9.60 6.74 -4.26
N VAL A 50 9.18 7.89 -4.77
CA VAL A 50 8.42 7.99 -6.02
C VAL A 50 9.19 7.37 -7.21
N ASN A 51 10.51 7.54 -7.27
CA ASN A 51 11.33 6.96 -8.35
C ASN A 51 11.28 5.43 -8.36
N LYS A 52 11.35 4.82 -7.17
CA LYS A 52 11.30 3.37 -6.98
C LYS A 52 9.90 2.83 -7.25
N MET A 53 8.87 3.58 -6.86
CA MET A 53 7.48 3.30 -7.23
C MET A 53 7.27 3.35 -8.74
N MET A 54 7.76 4.39 -9.43
CA MET A 54 7.67 4.47 -10.88
C MET A 54 8.43 3.33 -11.55
N ALA A 55 9.63 2.98 -11.07
CA ALA A 55 10.37 1.81 -11.57
C ALA A 55 9.54 0.52 -11.47
N GLU A 56 8.80 0.32 -10.38
CA GLU A 56 7.87 -0.79 -10.21
C GLU A 56 6.73 -0.76 -11.24
N LEU A 57 6.12 0.40 -11.48
CA LEU A 57 5.07 0.58 -12.49
C LEU A 57 5.55 0.28 -13.91
N PHE A 58 6.82 0.58 -14.21
CA PHE A 58 7.45 0.25 -15.50
C PHE A 58 8.01 -1.18 -15.57
N GLY A 59 7.82 -2.01 -14.54
CA GLY A 59 8.31 -3.40 -14.52
C GLY A 59 9.82 -3.52 -14.44
N ARG A 60 10.51 -2.53 -13.86
CA ARG A 60 11.97 -2.52 -13.73
C ARG A 60 12.42 -3.24 -12.45
N GLU A 61 13.57 -3.89 -12.50
CA GLU A 61 14.17 -4.59 -11.36
C GLU A 61 14.45 -3.67 -10.16
N THR A 62 14.68 -2.37 -10.41
CA THR A 62 14.91 -1.37 -9.34
C THR A 62 13.64 -0.96 -8.62
N GLY A 63 12.47 -1.50 -8.99
CA GLY A 63 11.21 -1.29 -8.29
C GLY A 63 11.16 -1.98 -6.92
N TYR A 64 10.20 -1.58 -6.09
CA TYR A 64 9.98 -2.12 -4.75
C TYR A 64 9.86 -3.66 -4.70
N CYS A 65 9.24 -4.24 -5.72
CA CYS A 65 9.00 -5.67 -5.84
C CYS A 65 9.73 -6.26 -7.06
N LYS A 66 10.82 -5.62 -7.49
CA LYS A 66 11.61 -5.99 -8.68
C LYS A 66 10.79 -6.02 -9.97
N GLY A 67 9.81 -5.13 -10.09
CA GLY A 67 8.97 -5.00 -11.28
C GLY A 67 7.87 -6.05 -11.41
N LYS A 68 7.64 -6.87 -10.37
CA LYS A 68 6.66 -7.96 -10.38
C LYS A 68 5.30 -7.57 -9.82
N GLY A 69 5.26 -6.56 -8.94
CA GLY A 69 4.04 -6.09 -8.31
C GLY A 69 3.26 -5.10 -9.17
N GLY A 70 3.95 -4.37 -10.04
CA GLY A 70 3.35 -3.39 -10.93
C GLY A 70 2.53 -2.33 -10.17
N SER A 71 1.47 -1.83 -10.79
CA SER A 71 0.67 -0.73 -10.20
C SER A 71 -0.16 -1.15 -8.97
N MET A 72 -0.55 -2.42 -8.84
CA MET A 72 -1.53 -2.85 -7.83
C MET A 72 -0.92 -3.51 -6.59
N HIS A 73 0.36 -3.89 -6.62
CA HIS A 73 0.98 -4.72 -5.58
C HIS A 73 2.31 -4.16 -5.06
N ILE A 74 2.45 -2.83 -4.98
CA ILE A 74 3.60 -2.21 -4.33
C ILE A 74 3.59 -2.57 -2.83
N ALA A 75 4.73 -3.07 -2.35
CA ALA A 75 4.98 -3.34 -0.94
C ALA A 75 6.33 -2.72 -0.52
N ASP A 76 6.34 -2.08 0.64
CA ASP A 76 7.53 -1.48 1.25
C ASP A 76 7.56 -1.87 2.73
N LEU A 77 8.17 -3.02 3.00
CA LEU A 77 8.24 -3.58 4.35
C LEU A 77 9.10 -2.74 5.28
N GLU A 78 10.08 -2.01 4.74
CA GLU A 78 10.98 -1.14 5.53
C GLU A 78 10.21 0.05 6.09
N LYS A 79 9.31 0.63 5.30
CA LYS A 79 8.42 1.72 5.73
C LYS A 79 7.10 1.22 6.30
N GLY A 80 6.94 -0.07 6.57
CA GLY A 80 5.72 -0.61 7.18
C GLY A 80 4.50 -0.70 6.25
N ASN A 81 4.66 -0.53 4.95
CA ASN A 81 3.61 -0.86 3.97
C ASN A 81 3.67 -2.35 3.63
N LEU A 82 2.75 -3.12 4.23
CA LEU A 82 2.67 -4.58 4.09
C LEU A 82 2.18 -5.03 2.70
N GLY A 83 1.78 -4.10 1.85
CA GLY A 83 1.42 -4.35 0.46
C GLY A 83 0.06 -3.78 0.08
N ALA A 84 -0.03 -3.34 -1.18
CA ALA A 84 -1.29 -3.06 -1.84
C ALA A 84 -1.92 -4.36 -2.36
N ASN A 85 -3.22 -4.53 -2.10
CA ASN A 85 -3.96 -5.73 -2.50
C ASN A 85 -4.98 -5.44 -3.61
N GLY A 86 -4.89 -6.22 -4.69
CA GLY A 86 -5.85 -6.25 -5.80
C GLY A 86 -7.16 -6.96 -5.44
N ILE A 87 -7.12 -7.88 -4.47
CA ILE A 87 -8.26 -8.63 -3.98
C ILE A 87 -9.06 -7.78 -3.01
N VAL A 88 -10.31 -7.51 -3.35
CA VAL A 88 -11.26 -6.77 -2.51
C VAL A 88 -11.39 -7.50 -1.15
N GLY A 89 -11.23 -6.76 -0.06
CA GLY A 89 -11.29 -7.30 1.31
C GLY A 89 -10.08 -8.12 1.77
N GLY A 90 -9.19 -8.53 0.84
CA GLY A 90 -8.05 -9.39 1.17
C GLY A 90 -7.04 -8.78 2.15
N GLY A 91 -7.02 -7.46 2.30
CA GLY A 91 -6.16 -6.76 3.26
C GLY A 91 -6.61 -6.87 4.73
N ILE A 92 -7.89 -7.11 4.99
CA ILE A 92 -8.47 -7.15 6.33
C ILE A 92 -7.88 -8.28 7.20
N PRO A 93 -7.86 -9.55 6.75
CA PRO A 93 -7.24 -10.62 7.54
C PRO A 93 -5.72 -10.41 7.71
N LEU A 94 -5.04 -9.84 6.71
CA LEU A 94 -3.62 -9.53 6.79
C LEU A 94 -3.34 -8.49 7.88
N ALA A 95 -4.11 -7.41 7.91
CA ALA A 95 -3.99 -6.37 8.94
C ALA A 95 -4.27 -6.94 10.33
N THR A 96 -5.30 -7.78 10.45
CA THR A 96 -5.65 -8.46 11.71
C THR A 96 -4.50 -9.34 12.22
N GLY A 97 -3.87 -10.13 11.35
CA GLY A 97 -2.72 -10.97 11.71
C GLY A 97 -1.50 -10.15 12.12
N ALA A 98 -1.23 -9.04 11.42
CA ALA A 98 -0.14 -8.13 11.76
C ALA A 98 -0.37 -7.44 13.12
N ALA A 99 -1.60 -6.98 13.41
CA ALA A 99 -1.96 -6.39 14.69
C ALA A 99 -1.90 -7.43 15.83
N LEU A 100 -2.36 -8.66 15.58
CA LEU A 100 -2.25 -9.76 16.53
C LEU A 100 -0.78 -10.05 16.87
N THR A 101 0.11 -10.00 15.87
CA THR A 101 1.56 -10.13 16.10
C THR A 101 2.08 -9.04 17.02
N SER A 102 1.70 -7.77 16.81
CA SER A 102 2.08 -6.66 17.70
C SER A 102 1.69 -6.95 19.15
N LYS A 103 0.45 -7.43 19.35
CA LYS A 103 -0.08 -7.76 20.67
C LYS A 103 0.67 -8.93 21.32
N MET A 104 0.86 -10.03 20.59
CA MET A 104 1.49 -11.25 21.10
C MET A 104 2.96 -11.06 21.43
N LYS A 105 3.67 -10.25 20.64
CA LYS A 105 5.09 -9.97 20.81
C LYS A 105 5.38 -8.70 21.63
N GLN A 106 4.34 -7.99 22.06
CA GLN A 106 4.46 -6.73 22.82
C GLN A 106 5.31 -5.68 22.09
N GLU A 107 5.24 -5.63 20.76
CA GLU A 107 6.04 -4.70 19.93
C GLU A 107 5.45 -3.28 19.90
N GLY A 108 4.18 -3.10 20.30
CA GLY A 108 3.58 -1.79 20.54
C GLY A 108 3.33 -0.94 19.29
N PHE A 109 3.33 -1.52 18.10
CA PHE A 109 2.90 -0.87 16.85
C PHE A 109 1.42 -1.13 16.57
N VAL A 110 0.77 -0.24 15.82
CA VAL A 110 -0.60 -0.42 15.30
C VAL A 110 -0.60 -0.73 13.81
N VAL A 111 -1.73 -1.23 13.30
CA VAL A 111 -1.91 -1.50 11.87
C VAL A 111 -3.13 -0.78 11.36
N LEU A 112 -2.95 0.12 10.39
CA LEU A 112 -4.01 0.83 9.69
C LEU A 112 -4.41 0.05 8.43
N CYS A 113 -5.66 -0.42 8.38
CA CYS A 113 -6.19 -1.17 7.24
C CYS A 113 -7.06 -0.27 6.38
N PHE A 114 -6.64 0.02 5.15
CA PHE A 114 -7.48 0.70 4.16
C PHE A 114 -8.33 -0.33 3.41
N PHE A 115 -9.63 -0.06 3.29
CA PHE A 115 -10.55 -0.84 2.47
C PHE A 115 -11.68 0.06 1.96
N GLY A 116 -12.26 -0.31 0.80
CA GLY A 116 -13.41 0.40 0.23
C GLY A 116 -14.72 -0.06 0.85
N ASP A 117 -15.77 0.74 0.68
CA ASP A 117 -17.13 0.40 1.08
C ASP A 117 -17.61 -0.94 0.49
N GLY A 118 -17.27 -1.23 -0.75
CA GLY A 118 -17.56 -2.52 -1.39
C GLY A 118 -16.90 -3.74 -0.74
N ALA A 119 -15.88 -3.54 0.11
CA ALA A 119 -15.19 -4.61 0.84
C ALA A 119 -15.79 -4.88 2.25
N THR A 120 -16.85 -4.15 2.62
CA THR A 120 -17.50 -4.27 3.95
C THR A 120 -18.49 -5.42 4.05
N LYS A 121 -18.86 -6.04 2.93
CA LYS A 121 -19.96 -7.00 2.80
C LYS A 121 -19.46 -8.35 2.34
#